data_AF-A0A2T2WBQ4-F1
#
_entry.id   AF-A0A2T2WBQ4-F1
#
_cell.length_a   1.000
_cell.length_b   1.000
_cell.length_c   1.000
_cell.angle_alpha   90.00
_cell.angle_beta   90.00
_cell.angle_gamma   90.00
#
_symmetry.space_group_name_H-M   'P 1'
#
loop_
_entity.id
_entity.type
_entity.pdbx_description
1 polymer ?
#
loop_
_entity_poly.entity_id
_entity_poly.type
_entity_poly.pdbx_seq_one_letter_code
_entity_poly.pdbx_strand_id
1 'polypeptide(L)'
;MSQKTALSIKPADEIRAWVVDYLSDLLEIDSDDVDVTIPFDRYGLDSSAAVGLTGELEDWLGKEVPPTLLYDYPTIETLVEHLSKD
;
A
#
# COMPACT_ATOMS: atom_id res chain seq x y z
N MET A 1 13.40 26.26 9.74
CA MET A 1 14.32 25.13 9.50
C MET A 1 13.84 24.45 8.25
N SER A 2 14.63 24.55 7.18
CA SER A 2 14.26 24.12 5.83
C SER A 2 14.77 22.71 5.62
N GLN A 3 13.89 21.76 5.32
CA GLN A 3 14.14 20.70 4.34
C GLN A 3 12.78 20.35 3.75
N LYS A 4 12.51 20.95 2.60
CA LYS A 4 11.43 20.55 1.70
C LYS A 4 11.95 19.27 1.05
N THR A 5 11.70 18.12 1.68
CA THR A 5 12.21 16.82 1.24
C THR A 5 11.78 16.60 -0.21
N ALA A 6 12.74 16.32 -1.09
CA ALA A 6 12.43 15.90 -2.44
C ALA A 6 11.55 14.65 -2.35
N LEU A 7 10.36 14.69 -2.94
CA LEU A 7 9.51 13.51 -3.16
C LEU A 7 10.32 12.56 -4.04
N SER A 8 11.06 11.65 -3.41
CA SER A 8 11.78 10.59 -4.10
C SER A 8 10.78 9.47 -4.30
N ILE A 9 10.41 9.20 -5.56
CA ILE A 9 9.58 8.05 -5.92
C ILE A 9 10.24 6.81 -5.31
N LYS A 10 9.49 6.09 -4.48
CA LYS A 10 9.97 4.84 -3.88
C LYS A 10 9.91 3.72 -4.93
N PRO A 11 10.92 2.84 -4.99
CA PRO A 11 10.90 1.74 -5.93
C PRO A 11 9.78 0.75 -5.62
N ALA A 12 9.28 0.08 -6.66
CA ALA A 12 8.18 -0.88 -6.55
C ALA A 12 8.40 -1.94 -5.47
N ASP A 13 9.63 -2.48 -5.36
CA ASP A 13 9.96 -3.49 -4.36
C ASP A 13 9.83 -2.98 -2.91
N GLU A 14 10.15 -1.70 -2.65
CA GLU A 14 9.97 -1.11 -1.32
C GLU A 14 8.49 -0.93 -0.98
N ILE A 15 7.70 -0.43 -1.92
CA ILE A 15 6.25 -0.23 -1.72
C ILE A 15 5.59 -1.60 -1.52
N ARG A 16 5.96 -2.60 -2.32
CA ARG A 16 5.45 -3.96 -2.20
C ARG A 16 5.77 -4.55 -0.83
N ALA A 17 7.03 -4.47 -0.40
CA ALA A 17 7.45 -4.98 0.90
C ALA A 17 6.67 -4.31 2.04
N TRP A 18 6.48 -3.00 1.96
CA TRP A 18 5.72 -2.25 2.96
C TRP A 18 4.25 -2.70 3.03
N VAL A 19 3.57 -2.85 1.88
CA VAL A 19 2.15 -3.26 1.86
C VAL A 19 2.01 -4.71 2.36
N VAL A 20 2.96 -5.59 2.01
CA VAL A 20 3.00 -6.97 2.50
C VAL A 20 3.18 -7.01 4.02
N ASP A 21 4.13 -6.23 4.57
CA ASP A 21 4.39 -6.12 6.01
C ASP A 21 3.13 -5.64 6.73
N TYR A 22 2.53 -4.54 6.27
CA TYR A 22 1.29 -4.00 6.82
C TYR A 22 0.15 -5.03 6.86
N LEU A 23 -0.06 -5.78 5.77
CA LEU A 23 -1.12 -6.78 5.73
C LEU A 23 -0.80 -8.01 6.57
N SER A 24 0.47 -8.40 6.66
CA SER A 24 0.89 -9.51 7.51
C SER A 24 0.63 -9.20 8.99
N ASP A 25 0.93 -7.99 9.45
CA ASP A 25 0.62 -7.51 10.79
C ASP A 25 -0.90 -7.40 11.02
N LEU A 26 -1.63 -6.84 10.05
CA LEU A 26 -3.08 -6.63 10.18
C LEU A 26 -3.86 -7.96 10.26
N LEU A 27 -3.44 -8.95 9.47
CA LEU A 27 -4.13 -10.24 9.34
C LEU A 27 -3.58 -11.30 10.30
N GLU A 28 -2.50 -11.00 11.03
CA GLU A 28 -1.79 -11.93 11.90
C GLU A 28 -1.31 -13.20 11.16
N ILE A 29 -0.75 -13.03 9.96
CA ILE A 29 -0.20 -14.10 9.11
C ILE A 29 1.26 -13.82 8.76
N ASP A 30 1.98 -14.83 8.26
CA ASP A 30 3.34 -14.65 7.75
C ASP A 30 3.33 -13.83 6.45
N SER A 31 4.36 -13.01 6.23
CA SER A 31 4.48 -12.18 5.02
C SER A 31 4.59 -13.00 3.72
N ASP A 32 5.10 -14.23 3.81
CA ASP A 32 5.12 -15.20 2.71
C ASP A 32 3.71 -15.74 2.34
N ASP A 33 2.73 -15.63 3.25
CA ASP A 33 1.33 -16.02 2.99
C ASP A 33 0.50 -14.89 2.36
N VAL A 34 1.08 -13.69 2.24
CA VAL A 34 0.44 -12.56 1.54
C VAL A 34 0.64 -12.68 0.03
N ASP A 35 -0.37 -13.20 -0.66
CA ASP A 35 -0.47 -13.22 -2.11
C ASP A 35 -0.72 -11.82 -2.69
N VAL A 36 0.27 -11.31 -3.41
CA VAL A 36 0.23 -9.97 -4.03
C VAL A 36 -0.72 -9.85 -5.23
N THR A 37 -1.19 -10.99 -5.74
CA THR A 37 -1.97 -11.10 -6.98
C THR A 37 -3.47 -11.16 -6.72
N ILE A 38 -3.90 -11.42 -5.48
CA ILE A 38 -5.32 -11.48 -5.14
C ILE A 38 -5.87 -10.12 -4.72
N PRO A 39 -7.18 -9.88 -4.91
CA PRO A 39 -7.81 -8.64 -4.49
C PRO A 39 -7.74 -8.39 -2.98
N PHE A 40 -7.62 -7.13 -2.56
CA PHE A 40 -7.67 -6.72 -1.16
C PHE A 40 -8.95 -7.21 -0.44
N ASP A 41 -10.10 -7.25 -1.14
CA ASP A 41 -11.35 -7.77 -0.57
C ASP A 41 -11.29 -9.26 -0.19
N ARG A 42 -10.39 -10.04 -0.82
CA ARG A 42 -10.20 -11.47 -0.49
C ARG A 42 -9.53 -11.66 0.86
N TYR A 43 -8.79 -10.67 1.33
CA TYR A 43 -8.26 -10.63 2.70
C TYR A 43 -9.28 -10.16 3.74
N GLY A 44 -10.51 -9.83 3.30
CA GLY A 44 -11.53 -9.27 4.19
C GLY A 44 -11.29 -7.80 4.53
N LEU A 45 -10.47 -7.08 3.74
CA LEU A 45 -10.28 -5.64 3.88
C LEU A 45 -11.57 -4.91 3.53
N ASP A 46 -12.25 -4.41 4.56
CA ASP A 46 -13.40 -3.54 4.40
C ASP A 46 -12.99 -2.06 4.25
N SER A 47 -13.97 -1.16 4.18
CA SER A 47 -13.75 0.28 3.97
C SER A 47 -12.87 0.92 5.06
N SER A 48 -12.98 0.47 6.31
CA SER A 48 -12.17 1.02 7.40
C SER A 48 -10.71 0.56 7.30
N ALA A 49 -10.49 -0.71 6.94
CA ALA A 49 -9.14 -1.23 6.72
C ALA A 49 -8.49 -0.60 5.47
N ALA A 50 -9.26 -0.36 4.42
CA ALA A 50 -8.82 0.38 3.22
C ALA A 50 -8.32 1.78 3.57
N VAL A 51 -9.10 2.55 4.36
CA VAL A 51 -8.72 3.90 4.81
C VAL A 51 -7.47 3.86 5.70
N GLY A 52 -7.35 2.85 6.56
CA GLY A 52 -6.17 2.66 7.41
C GLY A 52 -4.90 2.36 6.60
N LEU A 53 -4.97 1.42 5.66
CA LEU A 53 -3.87 1.05 4.77
C LEU A 53 -3.40 2.27 3.98
N THR A 54 -4.33 2.98 3.33
CA THR A 54 -3.94 4.12 2.51
C THR A 54 -3.43 5.27 3.36
N GLY A 55 -4.01 5.56 4.53
CA GLY A 55 -3.52 6.63 5.40
C GLY A 55 -2.08 6.41 5.88
N GLU A 56 -1.73 5.20 6.32
CA GLU A 56 -0.35 4.88 6.70
C GLU A 56 0.59 4.92 5.48
N LEU A 57 0.10 4.52 4.31
CA LEU A 57 0.86 4.57 3.05
C LEU A 57 1.09 6.02 2.58
N GLU A 58 0.12 6.92 2.79
CA GLU A 58 0.23 8.36 2.53
C GLU A 58 1.35 8.99 3.36
N ASP A 59 1.34 8.71 4.67
CA ASP A 59 2.35 9.22 5.59
C ASP A 59 3.74 8.68 5.27
N TRP A 60 3.84 7.41 4.88
CA TRP A 60 5.12 6.78 4.52
C TRP A 60 5.66 7.25 3.16
N LEU A 61 4.81 7.46 2.17
CA LEU A 61 5.19 7.97 0.84
C LEU A 61 5.38 9.49 0.82
N GLY A 62 4.74 10.21 1.74
CA GLY A 62 4.67 11.67 1.75
C GLY A 62 3.83 12.23 0.60
N LYS A 63 2.89 11.46 0.04
CA LYS A 63 1.95 11.88 -1.02
C LYS A 63 0.55 11.34 -0.75
N GLU A 64 -0.45 11.96 -1.38
CA GLU A 64 -1.85 11.53 -1.28
C GLU A 64 -2.05 10.17 -1.97
N VAL A 65 -2.78 9.28 -1.30
CA VAL A 65 -3.14 7.93 -1.72
C VAL A 65 -4.61 7.76 -1.34
N PRO A 66 -5.55 8.13 -2.21
CA PRO A 66 -6.95 8.03 -1.87
C PRO A 66 -7.38 6.55 -1.73
N PRO A 67 -8.24 6.21 -0.76
CA PRO A 67 -8.75 4.83 -0.57
C PRO A 67 -9.41 4.25 -1.82
N THR A 68 -9.90 5.11 -2.72
CA THR A 68 -10.47 4.71 -4.01
C THR A 68 -9.48 3.95 -4.89
N LEU A 69 -8.17 4.18 -4.72
CA LEU A 69 -7.13 3.46 -5.46
C LEU A 69 -7.18 1.95 -5.20
N LEU A 70 -7.63 1.49 -4.03
CA LEU A 70 -7.77 0.05 -3.77
C LEU A 70 -8.93 -0.58 -4.56
N TYR A 71 -9.81 0.22 -5.17
CA TYR A 71 -10.82 -0.27 -6.11
C TYR A 71 -10.32 -0.22 -7.56
N ASP A 72 -9.55 0.81 -7.92
CA ASP A 72 -8.96 0.95 -9.27
C ASP A 72 -7.79 -0.03 -9.48
N TYR A 73 -7.03 -0.28 -8.42
CA TYR A 73 -5.87 -1.16 -8.35
C TYR A 73 -6.07 -2.18 -7.22
N PRO A 74 -6.91 -3.19 -7.45
CA PRO A 74 -7.43 -4.04 -6.37
C PRO A 74 -6.42 -5.02 -5.80
N THR A 75 -5.20 -5.10 -6.32
CA THR A 75 -4.16 -6.03 -5.87
C THR A 75 -2.90 -5.26 -5.47
N ILE A 76 -2.06 -5.87 -4.64
CA ILE A 76 -0.77 -5.27 -4.27
C ILE A 76 0.07 -4.98 -5.52
N GLU A 77 0.12 -5.93 -6.48
CA GLU A 77 0.88 -5.72 -7.72
C GLU A 77 0.40 -4.49 -8.51
N THR A 78 -0.91 -4.35 -8.69
CA THR A 78 -1.48 -3.24 -9.48
C THR A 78 -1.32 -1.91 -8.76
N LEU A 79 -1.48 -1.89 -7.43
CA LEU A 79 -1.30 -0.70 -6.60
C LEU A 79 0.16 -0.23 -6.64
N VAL A 80 1.09 -1.16 -6.44
CA VAL A 80 2.54 -0.88 -6.46
C VAL A 80 2.98 -0.38 -7.84
N GLU A 81 2.48 -1.00 -8.91
CA GLU A 81 2.80 -0.56 -10.27
C GLU A 81 2.32 0.88 -10.51
N HIS A 82 1.14 1.25 -10.01
CA HIS A 82 0.63 2.61 -10.11
C HIS A 82 1.49 3.59 -9.31
N LEU A 83 1.74 3.29 -8.02
CA LEU A 83 2.42 4.20 -7.10
C LEU A 83 3.91 4.41 -7.40
N SER A 84 4.57 3.44 -8.05
CA SER A 84 5.98 3.51 -8.44
C SER A 84 6.23 4.25 -9.76
N LYS A 85 5.17 4.58 -10.52
CA LYS A 85 5.25 5.33 -11.79
C LYS A 85 5.07 6.84 -11.63
N ASP A 86 4.64 7.28 -10.45
CA ASP A 86 4.20 8.65 -10.13
C ASP A 86 5.08 9.31 -9.07
#